data_AF-A0A485AYU6-F1
#
_entry.id   AF-A0A485AYU6-F1
#
_cell.length_a   1.000
_cell.length_b   1.000
_cell.length_c   1.000
_cell.angle_alpha   90.00
_cell.angle_beta   90.00
_cell.angle_gamma   90.00
#
_symmetry.space_group_name_H-M   'P 1'
#
loop_
_entity.id
_entity.type
_entity.pdbx_description
1 polymer ?
#
loop_
_entity_poly.entity_id
_entity_poly.type
_entity_poly.pdbx_seq_one_letter_code
_entity_poly.pdbx_strand_id
1 'polypeptide(L)'
;MRAAVALMQEKKVQAAKVVTHILGLNAAGETTLDLPAVGGGKKLVYTGKSIPLTPLGSIADPALAAIMARHHGIWSGEAEQYLLAHAEEITHD
;
A
#
# COMPACT_ATOMS: atom_id res chain seq x y z
N MET A 1 -2.99 -18.92 -10.47
CA MET A 1 -2.38 -18.38 -9.23
C MET A 1 -1.08 -19.09 -8.81
N ARG A 2 -1.02 -20.43 -8.68
CA ARG A 2 0.18 -21.17 -8.23
C ARG A 2 1.49 -20.83 -8.98
N ALA A 3 1.45 -20.75 -10.31
CA ALA A 3 2.62 -20.41 -11.12
C ALA A 3 3.18 -19.01 -10.82
N ALA A 4 2.30 -18.02 -10.59
CA ALA A 4 2.73 -16.66 -10.23
C ALA A 4 3.40 -16.61 -8.85
N VAL A 5 2.88 -17.39 -7.88
CA VAL A 5 3.48 -17.50 -6.54
C VAL A 5 4.88 -18.12 -6.61
N ALA A 6 5.06 -19.19 -7.41
CA ALA A 6 6.36 -19.82 -7.60
C ALA A 6 7.41 -18.81 -8.12
N LEU A 7 7.06 -17.98 -9.11
CA LEU A 7 7.94 -16.94 -9.63
C LEU A 7 8.32 -15.88 -8.58
N MET A 8 7.44 -15.56 -7.64
CA MET A 8 7.74 -14.66 -6.53
C MET A 8 8.68 -15.30 -5.51
N GLN A 9 8.45 -16.58 -5.18
CA GLN A 9 9.31 -17.35 -4.26
C GLN A 9 10.72 -17.52 -4.83
N GLU A 10 10.83 -17.77 -6.14
CA GLU A 10 12.09 -17.82 -6.89
C GLU A 10 12.72 -16.43 -7.10
N LYS A 11 12.11 -15.35 -6.58
CA LYS A 11 12.55 -13.95 -6.71
C LYS A 11 12.66 -13.45 -8.16
N LYS A 12 12.05 -14.14 -9.12
CA LYS A 12 11.98 -13.74 -10.54
C LYS A 12 10.99 -12.59 -10.77
N VAL A 13 9.98 -12.45 -9.90
CA VAL A 13 9.00 -11.37 -9.94
C VAL A 13 8.87 -10.74 -8.56
N GLN A 14 8.85 -9.40 -8.50
CA GLN A 14 8.65 -8.66 -7.26
C GLN A 14 7.32 -7.91 -7.30
N ALA A 15 6.32 -8.42 -6.59
CA ALA A 15 4.98 -7.84 -6.56
C ALA A 15 4.93 -6.44 -5.93
N ALA A 16 5.90 -6.08 -5.08
CA ALA A 16 6.01 -4.75 -4.47
C ALA A 16 6.20 -3.65 -5.52
N LYS A 17 6.87 -3.95 -6.65
CA LYS A 17 7.16 -2.96 -7.70
C LYS A 17 5.94 -2.45 -8.46
N VAL A 18 4.80 -3.16 -8.35
CA VAL A 18 3.55 -2.72 -8.99
C VAL A 18 2.60 -2.03 -8.02
N VAL A 19 2.98 -1.89 -6.74
CA VAL A 19 2.18 -1.15 -5.76
C VAL A 19 2.35 0.34 -6.02
N THR A 20 1.24 1.05 -6.14
CA THR A 20 1.24 2.51 -6.36
C THR A 20 0.50 3.28 -5.28
N HIS A 21 -0.40 2.63 -4.54
CA HIS A 21 -1.17 3.27 -3.47
C HIS A 21 -1.33 2.34 -2.26
N ILE A 22 -1.51 2.96 -1.10
CA ILE A 22 -2.02 2.33 0.12
C ILE A 22 -3.34 3.01 0.51
N LEU A 23 -4.24 2.25 1.14
CA LEU A 23 -5.51 2.76 1.67
C LEU A 23 -6.04 1.85 2.75
N GLY A 24 -7.04 2.34 3.49
CA GLY A 24 -7.82 1.58 4.44
C GLY A 24 -9.09 0.99 3.83
N LEU A 25 -9.74 0.09 4.56
CA LEU A 25 -11.04 -0.45 4.12
C LEU A 25 -12.12 0.62 4.03
N ASN A 26 -12.02 1.66 4.87
CA ASN A 26 -12.89 2.83 4.86
C ASN A 26 -12.90 3.59 3.52
N ALA A 27 -11.79 3.55 2.77
CA ALA A 27 -11.68 4.21 1.45
C ALA A 27 -11.81 3.24 0.27
N ALA A 28 -11.84 1.92 0.51
CA ALA A 28 -11.77 0.91 -0.55
C ALA A 28 -13.02 0.88 -1.43
N GLY A 29 -14.21 1.10 -0.86
CA GLY A 29 -15.47 1.09 -1.62
C GLY A 29 -15.53 2.22 -2.66
N GLU A 30 -15.30 3.46 -2.21
CA GLU A 30 -15.25 4.64 -3.09
C GLU A 30 -14.15 4.53 -4.14
N THR A 31 -12.93 4.15 -3.72
CA THR A 31 -11.80 3.93 -4.65
C THR A 31 -12.12 2.88 -5.72
N THR A 32 -12.93 1.87 -5.39
CA THR A 32 -13.32 0.83 -6.36
C THR A 32 -14.31 1.38 -7.38
N LEU A 33 -15.26 2.21 -6.96
CA LEU A 33 -16.22 2.85 -7.86
C LEU A 33 -15.53 3.83 -8.82
N ASP A 34 -14.51 4.55 -8.34
CA ASP A 34 -13.77 5.55 -9.12
C ASP A 34 -12.45 5.02 -9.72
N LEU A 35 -12.28 3.69 -9.78
CA LEU A 35 -11.05 3.06 -10.22
C LEU A 35 -10.53 3.56 -11.60
N PRO A 36 -11.39 3.84 -12.61
CA PRO A 36 -10.93 4.37 -13.89
C PRO A 36 -10.26 5.74 -13.80
N ALA A 37 -10.70 6.61 -12.89
CA ALA A 37 -10.13 7.95 -12.72
C ALA A 37 -8.88 7.96 -11.82
N VAL A 38 -8.86 7.11 -10.78
CA VAL A 38 -7.71 6.97 -9.86
C VAL A 38 -6.46 6.47 -10.58
N GLY A 39 -6.60 5.52 -11.51
CA GLY A 39 -5.48 4.92 -12.23
C GLY A 39 -4.50 4.14 -11.33
N GLY A 40 -3.24 4.03 -11.78
CA GLY A 40 -2.18 3.32 -11.06
C GLY A 40 -2.25 1.79 -11.16
N GLY A 41 -1.23 1.12 -10.62
CA GLY A 41 -1.15 -0.35 -10.57
C GLY A 41 -1.95 -0.92 -9.39
N LYS A 42 -1.24 -1.59 -8.49
CA LYS A 42 -1.81 -2.27 -7.32
C LYS A 42 -2.03 -1.29 -6.16
N LYS A 43 -3.17 -1.42 -5.50
CA LYS A 43 -3.56 -0.67 -4.29
C LYS A 43 -3.60 -1.65 -3.11
N LEU A 44 -2.84 -1.39 -2.05
CA LEU A 44 -2.81 -2.23 -0.86
C LEU A 44 -3.82 -1.73 0.17
N VAL A 45 -4.80 -2.57 0.50
CA VAL A 45 -5.85 -2.25 1.47
C VAL A 45 -5.46 -2.82 2.84
N TYR A 46 -5.29 -1.95 3.83
CA TYR A 46 -5.09 -2.32 5.23
C TYR A 46 -6.44 -2.34 5.93
N THR A 47 -6.96 -3.54 6.18
CA THR A 47 -8.38 -3.71 6.53
C THR A 47 -8.78 -3.12 7.89
N GLY A 48 -7.83 -3.02 8.83
CA GLY A 48 -8.05 -2.42 10.14
C GLY A 48 -7.61 -0.96 10.27
N LYS A 49 -6.97 -0.38 9.24
CA LYS A 49 -6.37 0.95 9.35
C LYS A 49 -7.20 1.99 8.61
N SER A 50 -7.45 3.13 9.24
CA SER A 50 -8.12 4.28 8.65
C SER A 50 -7.09 5.08 7.86
N ILE A 51 -6.99 4.81 6.56
CA ILE A 51 -6.01 5.45 5.67
C ILE A 51 -6.75 5.92 4.42
N PRO A 52 -6.66 7.21 4.03
CA PRO A 52 -7.23 7.67 2.78
C PRO A 52 -6.49 7.02 1.59
N LEU A 53 -7.06 7.11 0.39
CA LEU A 53 -6.35 6.71 -0.82
C LEU A 53 -5.06 7.52 -0.97
N THR A 54 -3.92 6.88 -0.71
CA THR A 54 -2.62 7.56 -0.60
C THR A 54 -1.65 7.02 -1.64
N PRO A 55 -1.23 7.84 -2.62
CA PRO A 55 -0.17 7.48 -3.55
C PRO A 55 1.18 7.33 -2.83
N LEU A 56 1.96 6.30 -3.18
CA LEU A 56 3.30 6.10 -2.60
C LEU A 56 4.27 7.25 -2.90
N GLY A 57 4.03 8.01 -3.98
CA GLY A 57 4.81 9.20 -4.33
C GLY A 57 4.46 10.46 -3.55
N SER A 58 3.38 10.43 -2.74
CA SER A 58 2.82 11.59 -2.05
C SER A 58 2.62 11.33 -0.54
N ILE A 59 3.46 10.50 0.06
CA ILE A 59 3.42 10.21 1.50
C ILE A 59 3.74 11.49 2.29
N ALA A 60 2.79 11.93 3.12
CA ALA A 60 2.92 13.13 3.94
C ALA A 60 3.66 12.91 5.27
N ASP A 61 3.59 11.69 5.84
CA ASP A 61 4.30 11.35 7.08
C ASP A 61 5.82 11.36 6.82
N PRO A 62 6.60 12.24 7.47
CA PRO A 62 8.04 12.38 7.23
C PRO A 62 8.84 11.11 7.54
N ALA A 63 8.45 10.35 8.56
CA ALA A 63 9.16 9.13 8.95
C ALA A 63 8.86 7.99 7.96
N LEU A 64 7.60 7.86 7.51
CA LEU A 64 7.25 6.92 6.45
C LEU A 64 7.91 7.32 5.11
N ALA A 65 7.93 8.61 4.78
CA ALA A 65 8.61 9.12 3.58
C ALA A 65 10.11 8.81 3.61
N ALA A 66 10.77 8.94 4.78
CA ALA A 66 12.17 8.58 4.95
C ALA A 66 12.43 7.07 4.74
N ILE A 67 11.51 6.21 5.20
CA ILE A 67 11.57 4.76 4.92
C ILE A 67 11.41 4.52 3.42
N MET A 68 10.42 5.13 2.78
CA MET A 68 10.18 5.00 1.34
C MET A 68 11.41 5.41 0.52
N ALA A 69 12.10 6.48 0.90
CA ALA A 69 13.33 6.93 0.25
C ALA A 69 14.46 5.88 0.33
N ARG A 70 14.65 5.22 1.48
CA ARG A 70 15.64 4.13 1.65
C ARG A 70 15.36 2.92 0.76
N HIS A 71 14.09 2.66 0.46
CA HIS A 71 13.64 1.55 -0.39
C HIS A 71 13.33 1.99 -1.83
N HIS A 72 13.89 3.12 -2.28
CA HIS A 72 13.76 3.64 -3.65
C HIS A 72 12.30 3.82 -4.10
N GLY A 73 11.42 4.24 -3.19
CA GLY A 73 10.00 4.44 -3.47
C GLY A 73 9.18 3.15 -3.60
N ILE A 74 9.79 1.99 -3.37
CA ILE A 74 9.10 0.69 -3.40
C ILE A 74 8.56 0.39 -2.00
N TRP A 75 7.30 -0.03 -1.92
CA TRP A 75 6.71 -0.45 -0.66
C TRP A 75 7.46 -1.65 -0.07
N SER A 76 7.99 -1.49 1.14
CA SER A 76 8.84 -2.46 1.82
C SER A 76 8.20 -2.99 3.11
N GLY A 77 8.74 -4.09 3.64
CA GLY A 77 8.28 -4.62 4.93
C GLY A 77 8.51 -3.65 6.09
N GLU A 78 9.55 -2.80 6.01
CA GLU A 78 9.79 -1.74 6.99
C GLU A 78 8.70 -0.66 6.93
N ALA A 79 8.31 -0.26 5.72
CA ALA A 79 7.23 0.71 5.52
C ALA A 79 5.90 0.18 6.08
N GLU A 80 5.61 -1.10 5.82
CA GLU A 80 4.42 -1.77 6.34
C GLU A 80 4.41 -1.89 7.86
N GLN A 81 5.53 -2.30 8.48
CA GLN A 81 5.63 -2.38 9.95
C GLN A 81 5.43 -1.01 10.60
N TYR A 82 6.04 0.03 10.04
CA TYR A 82 5.84 1.39 10.51
C TYR A 82 4.37 1.80 10.39
N LEU A 83 3.75 1.60 9.22
CA LEU A 83 2.35 1.93 8.98
C LEU A 83 1.43 1.21 9.97
N LEU A 84 1.63 -0.09 10.19
CA LEU A 84 0.81 -0.87 11.12
C LEU A 84 0.92 -0.39 12.58
N ALA A 85 2.07 0.12 12.98
CA ALA A 85 2.29 0.63 14.34
C ALA A 85 1.75 2.05 14.56
N HIS A 86 1.65 2.88 13.52
CA HIS A 86 1.36 4.32 13.66
C HIS A 86 0.05 4.78 13.00
N ALA A 87 -0.49 4.03 12.03
CA ALA A 87 -1.75 4.39 11.40
C ALA A 87 -2.93 4.21 12.36
N GLU A 88 -3.87 5.15 12.29
CA GLU A 88 -5.13 5.12 13.02
C GLU A 88 -5.92 3.84 12.71
N GLU A 89 -6.54 3.25 13.73
CA GLU A 89 -7.42 2.09 13.57
C GLU A 89 -8.79 2.55 13.04
N ILE A 90 -9.45 1.73 12.24
CA ILE A 90 -10.87 1.91 11.96
C ILE A 90 -11.63 1.55 13.24
N THR A 91 -12.23 2.54 13.87
CA THR A 91 -13.15 2.33 14.99
C THR A 91 -14.58 2.15 14.49
N HIS A 92 -15.39 1.44 15.26
CA HIS A 92 -16.84 1.42 15.12
C HIS A 92 -17.39 2.10 16.36
N ASP A 93 -18.13 3.19 16.19
CA ASP A 93 -18.97 3.75 17.24
C ASP A 93 -20.19 2.85 17.48
#